data_AF-A0A7C4XP40-F1
#
_entry.id   AF-A0A7C4XP40-F1
#
_cell.length_a   1.000
_cell.length_b   1.000
_cell.length_c   1.000
_cell.angle_alpha   90.00
_cell.angle_beta   90.00
_cell.angle_gamma   90.00
#
_symmetry.space_group_name_H-M   'P 1'
#
loop_
_entity.id
_entity.type
_entity.pdbx_description
1 polymer ?
#
loop_
_entity_poly.entity_id
_entity_poly.type
_entity_poly.pdbx_seq_one_letter_code
_entity_poly.pdbx_strand_id
1 'polypeptide(L)'
;MRSYGAAANDVAQRELKERGLRQFIDSYLAGVAASPAAEGGARACLLLARSPDSPVARVVAEYAACKRLQLPVRAILTTLETSAQVSGQHMALLPQFAVEIRLARDPRLLEAHEQLVLGVRASWTGDAMRRDPLKRDAYEAYSPDDRAKALRAIASFERLWRVAAPPAGDAVGAGTGAPCAGSISEPHSGSPRPRASAR
;
A
#
# COMPACT_ATOMS: atom_id res chain seq x y z
N MET A 1 38.47 -3.51 16.11
CA MET A 1 37.67 -2.57 16.93
C MET A 1 37.46 -1.27 16.17
N ARG A 2 36.33 -1.09 15.47
CA ARG A 2 35.80 0.17 14.89
C ARG A 2 34.58 -0.21 14.02
N SER A 3 33.38 -0.24 14.61
CA SER A 3 32.11 -0.39 13.86
C SER A 3 30.88 0.08 14.67
N TYR A 4 30.96 0.13 16.00
CA TYR A 4 29.85 0.52 16.86
C TYR A 4 29.30 1.95 16.62
N GLY A 5 30.12 2.89 16.14
CA GLY A 5 29.69 4.29 15.94
C GLY A 5 28.85 4.55 14.68
N ALA A 6 28.98 3.73 13.64
CA ALA A 6 28.20 3.88 12.41
C ALA A 6 26.77 3.37 12.62
N ALA A 7 26.64 2.16 13.18
CA ALA A 7 25.34 1.55 13.45
C ALA A 7 24.45 2.38 14.41
N ALA A 8 25.04 3.05 15.40
CA ALA A 8 24.30 3.91 16.33
C ALA A 8 23.72 5.16 15.62
N ASN A 9 24.47 5.77 14.71
CA ASN A 9 23.98 6.89 13.90
C ASN A 9 22.88 6.45 12.94
N ASP A 10 23.03 5.27 12.35
CA ASP A 10 22.06 4.70 11.44
C ASP A 10 20.69 4.49 12.12
N VAL A 11 20.68 3.93 13.33
CA VAL A 11 19.46 3.77 14.13
C VAL A 11 18.82 5.13 14.44
N ALA A 12 19.61 6.11 14.88
CA ALA A 12 19.11 7.44 15.22
C ALA A 12 18.49 8.16 14.00
N GLN A 13 19.08 8.02 12.80
CA GLN A 13 18.53 8.61 11.58
C GLN A 13 17.23 7.93 11.16
N ARG A 14 17.15 6.61 11.26
CA ARG A 14 15.90 5.88 11.01
C ARG A 14 14.80 6.35 11.95
N GLU A 15 15.07 6.47 13.25
CA GLU A 15 14.10 6.93 14.24
C GLU A 15 13.61 8.36 13.98
N LEU A 16 14.49 9.24 13.50
CA LEU A 16 14.12 10.61 13.12
C LEU A 16 13.14 10.61 11.94
N LYS A 17 13.42 9.82 10.89
CA LYS A 17 12.52 9.66 9.74
C LYS A 17 11.18 9.08 10.13
N GLU A 18 11.19 7.99 10.91
CA GLU A 18 9.97 7.39 11.42
C GLU A 18 9.15 8.40 12.21
N ARG A 19 9.78 9.24 13.05
CA ARG A 19 9.10 10.30 13.79
C ARG A 19 8.45 11.34 12.87
N GLY A 20 9.14 11.80 11.83
CA GLY A 20 8.58 12.74 10.86
C GLY A 20 7.38 12.15 10.09
N LEU A 21 7.47 10.87 9.71
CA LEU A 21 6.38 10.13 9.08
C LEU A 21 5.17 9.97 10.01
N ARG A 22 5.38 9.64 11.29
CA ARG A 22 4.30 9.58 12.30
C ARG A 22 3.59 10.93 12.41
N GLN A 23 4.34 12.02 12.57
CA GLN A 23 3.77 13.38 12.66
C GLN A 23 2.96 13.73 11.40
N PHE A 24 3.45 13.35 10.23
CA PHE A 24 2.76 13.58 8.96
C PHE A 24 1.42 12.83 8.88
N ILE A 25 1.41 11.54 9.23
CA ILE A 25 0.18 10.72 9.22
C ILE A 25 -0.80 11.22 10.28
N ASP A 26 -0.34 11.51 11.50
CA ASP A 26 -1.18 12.05 12.58
C ASP A 26 -1.86 13.36 12.16
N SER A 27 -1.10 14.26 11.52
CA SER A 27 -1.63 15.54 11.02
C SER A 27 -2.70 15.33 9.95
N TYR A 28 -2.48 14.39 9.02
CA TYR A 28 -3.48 14.02 8.03
C TYR A 28 -4.76 13.46 8.70
N LEU A 29 -4.61 12.49 9.61
CA LEU A 29 -5.76 11.87 10.30
C LEU A 29 -6.56 12.89 11.11
N ALA A 30 -5.89 13.82 11.81
CA ALA A 30 -6.55 14.91 12.52
C ALA A 30 -7.34 15.82 11.55
N GLY A 31 -6.75 16.14 10.38
CA GLY A 31 -7.41 16.93 9.34
C GLY A 31 -8.59 16.21 8.67
N VAL A 32 -8.61 14.88 8.63
CA VAL A 32 -9.76 14.10 8.15
C VAL A 32 -10.87 14.06 9.20
N ALA A 33 -10.53 13.85 10.47
CA ALA A 33 -11.49 13.85 11.57
C ALA A 33 -12.21 15.18 11.72
N ALA A 34 -11.51 16.30 11.52
CA ALA A 34 -12.08 17.65 11.58
C ALA A 34 -12.98 17.99 10.37
N SER A 35 -12.77 17.36 9.20
CA SER A 35 -13.51 17.68 7.98
C SER A 35 -13.73 16.45 7.07
N PRO A 36 -14.68 15.56 7.41
CA PRO A 36 -14.91 14.31 6.68
C PRO A 36 -15.43 14.49 5.24
N ALA A 37 -16.12 15.61 4.98
CA ALA A 37 -16.78 15.92 3.71
C ALA A 37 -15.82 16.39 2.60
N ALA A 38 -14.59 16.81 2.95
CA ALA A 38 -13.59 17.31 1.98
C ALA A 38 -12.92 16.19 1.16
N GLU A 39 -13.20 14.92 1.45
CA GLU A 39 -12.50 13.76 0.91
C GLU A 39 -13.26 12.99 -0.19
N GLY A 40 -14.05 13.67 -1.04
CA GLY A 40 -14.81 13.03 -2.11
C GLY A 40 -13.97 12.12 -3.02
N GLY A 41 -14.10 10.80 -2.86
CA GLY A 41 -13.48 9.76 -3.69
C GLY A 41 -13.10 8.47 -2.93
N ALA A 42 -12.86 7.38 -3.68
CA ALA A 42 -12.33 6.12 -3.14
C ALA A 42 -10.97 6.37 -2.49
N ARG A 43 -10.85 5.99 -1.21
CA ARG A 43 -9.75 6.37 -0.34
C ARG A 43 -8.84 5.18 -0.15
N ALA A 44 -7.58 5.32 -0.48
CA ALA A 44 -6.56 4.31 -0.20
C ALA A 44 -5.30 4.98 0.31
N CYS A 45 -4.55 4.25 1.12
CA CYS A 45 -3.16 4.57 1.40
C CYS A 45 -2.30 3.85 0.38
N LEU A 46 -1.56 4.60 -0.43
CA LEU A 46 -0.69 4.03 -1.46
C LEU A 46 0.76 4.12 -1.00
N LEU A 47 1.44 2.99 -0.97
CA LEU A 47 2.81 2.87 -0.47
C LEU A 47 3.74 2.32 -1.56
N LEU A 48 4.79 3.05 -1.89
CA LEU A 48 5.94 2.54 -2.66
C LEU A 48 7.16 2.60 -1.74
N ALA A 49 7.71 1.45 -1.40
CA ALA A 49 8.84 1.34 -0.50
C ALA A 49 9.88 0.35 -1.02
N ARG A 50 11.14 0.52 -0.59
CA ARG A 50 12.22 -0.38 -1.00
C ARG A 50 12.02 -1.80 -0.47
N SER A 51 11.63 -1.90 0.79
CA SER A 51 11.43 -3.15 1.53
C SER A 51 10.47 -2.94 2.69
N PRO A 52 9.98 -4.01 3.35
CA PRO A 52 9.19 -3.90 4.57
C PRO A 52 9.91 -3.16 5.72
N ASP A 53 11.24 -3.13 5.70
CA ASP A 53 12.06 -2.47 6.71
C ASP A 53 12.26 -0.97 6.45
N SER A 54 11.75 -0.47 5.33
CA SER A 54 11.84 0.95 5.01
C SER A 54 11.10 1.76 6.08
N PRO A 55 11.63 2.92 6.54
CA PRO A 55 11.01 3.70 7.61
C PRO A 55 9.51 3.98 7.37
N VAL A 56 9.16 4.32 6.12
CA VAL A 56 7.77 4.54 5.70
C VAL A 56 6.91 3.29 5.80
N ALA A 57 7.43 2.12 5.41
CA ALA A 57 6.70 0.86 5.47
C ALA A 57 6.43 0.45 6.93
N ARG A 58 7.44 0.61 7.81
CA ARG A 58 7.32 0.32 9.24
C ARG A 58 6.27 1.19 9.92
N VAL A 59 6.28 2.50 9.65
CA VAL A 59 5.29 3.43 10.21
C VAL A 59 3.88 3.13 9.68
N VAL A 60 3.72 2.88 8.38
CA VAL A 60 2.41 2.49 7.84
C VAL A 60 1.91 1.20 8.48
N ALA A 61 2.81 0.22 8.67
CA ALA A 61 2.48 -1.04 9.33
C ALA A 61 2.03 -0.86 10.79
N GLU A 62 2.72 -0.01 11.55
CA GLU A 62 2.34 0.38 12.92
C GLU A 62 0.90 0.95 12.95
N TYR A 63 0.59 1.89 12.06
CA TYR A 63 -0.74 2.53 12.03
C TYR A 63 -1.85 1.58 11.56
N ALA A 64 -1.55 0.70 10.61
CA ALA A 64 -2.50 -0.32 10.15
C ALA A 64 -2.78 -1.36 11.24
N ALA A 65 -1.74 -1.86 11.93
CA ALA A 65 -1.88 -2.84 13.01
C ALA A 65 -2.72 -2.29 14.18
N CYS A 66 -2.55 -1.01 14.51
CA CYS A 66 -3.37 -0.33 15.52
C CYS A 66 -4.75 0.12 15.01
N LYS A 67 -5.14 -0.21 13.77
CA LYS A 67 -6.38 0.24 13.11
C LYS A 67 -6.57 1.77 13.13
N ARG A 68 -5.48 2.53 13.23
CA ARG A 68 -5.48 4.00 13.22
C ARG A 68 -5.57 4.53 11.80
N LEU A 69 -5.08 3.76 10.83
CA LEU A 69 -5.31 4.03 9.42
C LEU A 69 -6.67 3.49 8.99
N GLN A 70 -7.64 4.37 8.76
CA GLN A 70 -8.97 3.99 8.25
C GLN A 70 -9.00 3.87 6.71
N LEU A 71 -7.82 3.68 6.10
CA LEU A 71 -7.65 3.60 4.65
C LEU A 71 -7.16 2.18 4.29
N PRO A 72 -7.75 1.52 3.28
CA PRO A 72 -7.15 0.31 2.72
C PRO A 72 -5.76 0.66 2.16
N VAL A 73 -4.76 -0.13 2.53
CA VAL A 73 -3.37 0.08 2.09
C VAL A 73 -3.08 -0.82 0.89
N ARG A 74 -2.60 -0.21 -0.20
CA ARG A 74 -2.00 -0.91 -1.34
C ARG A 74 -0.51 -0.61 -1.36
N ALA A 75 0.33 -1.64 -1.38
CA ALA A 75 1.78 -1.45 -1.33
C ALA A 75 2.50 -2.08 -2.52
N ILE A 76 3.47 -1.36 -3.07
CA ILE A 76 4.49 -1.85 -4.00
C ILE A 76 5.80 -1.91 -3.26
N LEU A 77 6.45 -3.06 -3.28
CA LEU A 77 7.79 -3.26 -2.73
C LEU A 77 8.76 -3.60 -3.84
N THR A 78 9.93 -2.97 -3.85
CA THR A 78 10.93 -3.21 -4.90
C THR A 78 11.93 -4.33 -4.57
N THR A 79 11.81 -4.94 -3.38
CA THR A 79 12.67 -6.00 -2.79
C THR A 79 13.80 -6.45 -3.70
N LEU A 80 14.95 -5.79 -3.52
CA LEU A 80 16.24 -6.10 -4.17
C LEU A 80 16.86 -7.42 -3.71
N GLU A 81 16.41 -7.96 -2.58
CA GLU A 81 16.84 -9.27 -2.15
C GLU A 81 16.18 -10.32 -3.04
N THR A 82 17.00 -11.09 -3.76
CA THR A 82 16.60 -12.34 -4.40
C THR A 82 15.62 -13.07 -3.50
N SER A 83 14.55 -13.62 -4.06
CA SER A 83 13.42 -14.23 -3.36
C SER A 83 13.76 -15.24 -2.24
N ALA A 84 15.02 -15.66 -2.12
CA ALA A 84 15.55 -16.49 -1.05
C ALA A 84 15.93 -15.73 0.25
N GLN A 85 16.14 -14.41 0.22
CA GLN A 85 16.61 -13.63 1.38
C GLN A 85 15.57 -12.72 2.01
N VAL A 86 14.45 -12.47 1.32
CA VAL A 86 13.29 -11.87 1.98
C VAL A 86 12.79 -12.87 3.00
N SER A 87 13.30 -12.75 4.22
CA SER A 87 13.10 -13.72 5.29
C SER A 87 11.59 -13.97 5.47
N GLY A 88 11.21 -15.20 5.84
CA GLY A 88 9.80 -15.52 6.11
C GLY A 88 9.14 -14.55 7.11
N GLN A 89 9.95 -13.90 7.96
CA GLN A 89 9.51 -12.85 8.88
C GLN A 89 9.07 -11.57 8.16
N HIS A 90 9.78 -11.14 7.11
CA HIS A 90 9.42 -9.94 6.34
C HIS A 90 8.16 -10.18 5.51
N MET A 91 7.96 -11.40 5.01
CA MET A 91 6.74 -11.81 4.30
C MET A 91 5.54 -11.98 5.24
N ALA A 92 5.74 -12.37 6.49
CA ALA A 92 4.67 -12.46 7.47
C ALA A 92 4.08 -11.09 7.88
N LEU A 93 4.87 -10.00 7.74
CA LEU A 93 4.42 -8.64 8.07
C LEU A 93 3.59 -8.00 6.97
N LEU A 94 3.83 -8.38 5.71
CA LEU A 94 3.12 -7.87 4.54
C LEU A 94 1.59 -7.89 4.65
N PRO A 95 0.92 -9.03 4.91
CA PRO A 95 -0.53 -9.08 4.97
C PRO A 95 -1.12 -8.37 6.20
N GLN A 96 -0.29 -8.00 7.19
CA GLN A 96 -0.78 -7.37 8.42
C GLN A 96 -1.14 -5.90 8.22
N PHE A 97 -0.55 -5.24 7.22
CA PHE A 97 -0.76 -3.81 7.02
C PHE A 97 -1.34 -3.43 5.67
N ALA A 98 -1.34 -4.33 4.68
CA ALA A 98 -1.85 -4.05 3.35
C ALA A 98 -2.93 -5.03 2.91
N VAL A 99 -3.95 -4.48 2.24
CA VAL A 99 -5.01 -5.28 1.62
C VAL A 99 -4.54 -5.90 0.30
N GLU A 100 -3.58 -5.28 -0.38
CA GLU A 100 -2.94 -5.85 -1.57
C GLU A 100 -1.48 -5.40 -1.64
N ILE A 101 -0.59 -6.34 -1.96
CA ILE A 101 0.83 -6.10 -2.12
C ILE A 101 1.29 -6.61 -3.47
N ARG A 102 2.11 -5.81 -4.14
CA ARG A 102 2.83 -6.19 -5.35
C ARG A 102 4.32 -5.96 -5.20
N LEU A 103 5.08 -6.79 -5.87
CA LEU A 103 6.53 -6.72 -5.98
C LEU A 103 6.90 -6.13 -7.35
N ALA A 104 7.68 -5.06 -7.32
CA ALA A 104 8.32 -4.49 -8.49
C ALA A 104 9.71 -5.13 -8.63
N ARG A 105 9.96 -5.84 -9.73
CA ARG A 105 11.24 -6.52 -10.01
C ARG A 105 12.13 -5.78 -11.00
N ASP A 106 11.61 -4.75 -11.67
CA ASP A 106 12.38 -3.96 -12.63
C ASP A 106 13.41 -3.10 -11.88
N PRO A 107 14.73 -3.31 -12.10
CA PRO A 107 15.77 -2.54 -11.44
C PRO A 107 15.69 -1.04 -11.70
N ARG A 108 15.08 -0.60 -12.81
CA ARG A 108 14.86 0.83 -13.11
C ARG A 108 13.90 1.48 -12.13
N LEU A 109 13.05 0.69 -11.48
CA LEU A 109 12.16 1.16 -10.41
C LEU A 109 12.89 1.35 -9.07
N LEU A 110 14.13 0.90 -8.95
CA LEU A 110 14.99 1.14 -7.80
C LEU A 110 15.60 2.54 -7.80
N GLU A 111 15.59 3.21 -8.95
CA GLU A 111 15.92 4.63 -9.09
C GLU A 111 14.72 5.52 -8.74
N ALA A 112 13.55 4.96 -8.47
CA ALA A 112 12.39 5.72 -8.02
C ALA A 112 12.62 6.24 -6.59
N HIS A 113 11.81 7.21 -6.19
CA HIS A 113 11.74 7.64 -4.79
C HIS A 113 10.70 6.80 -4.05
N GLU A 114 10.90 6.53 -2.76
CA GLU A 114 9.83 6.04 -1.90
C GLU A 114 8.67 7.04 -1.91
N GLN A 115 7.45 6.53 -1.85
CA GLN A 115 6.25 7.35 -1.90
C GLN A 115 5.21 6.85 -0.91
N LEU A 116 4.55 7.79 -0.24
CA LEU A 116 3.35 7.55 0.56
C LEU A 116 2.28 8.51 0.09
N VAL A 117 1.09 8.01 -0.21
CA VAL A 117 -0.08 8.84 -0.49
C VAL A 117 -1.17 8.50 0.52
N LEU A 118 -1.72 9.53 1.16
CA LEU A 118 -2.84 9.43 2.09
C LEU A 118 -4.08 10.06 1.44
N GLY A 119 -4.95 9.20 0.91
CA GLY A 119 -6.13 9.63 0.17
C GLY A 119 -5.77 10.50 -1.04
N VAL A 120 -6.41 11.65 -1.18
CA VAL A 120 -6.22 12.60 -2.30
C VAL A 120 -5.65 13.95 -1.83
N ARG A 121 -5.21 14.05 -0.58
CA ARG A 121 -4.82 15.33 0.03
C ARG A 121 -3.34 15.41 0.37
N ALA A 122 -2.74 14.29 0.75
CA ALA A 122 -1.41 14.31 1.31
C ALA A 122 -0.52 13.28 0.61
N SER A 123 0.71 13.70 0.32
CA SER A 123 1.74 12.81 -0.19
C SER A 123 3.09 13.11 0.43
N TRP A 124 3.90 12.08 0.60
CA TRP A 124 5.31 12.16 0.98
C TRP A 124 6.15 11.43 -0.08
N THR A 125 7.35 11.95 -0.30
CA THR A 125 8.36 11.34 -1.17
C THR A 125 9.70 11.30 -0.44
N GLY A 126 10.40 10.17 -0.48
CA GLY A 126 11.71 9.98 0.15
C GLY A 126 12.74 9.34 -0.78
N ASP A 127 14.02 9.70 -0.67
CA ASP A 127 15.08 9.19 -1.56
C ASP A 127 15.81 7.95 -1.02
N ALA A 128 15.17 7.19 -0.13
CA ALA A 128 15.73 5.98 0.49
C ALA A 128 15.89 4.79 -0.48
N MET A 129 15.36 4.89 -1.69
CA MET A 129 15.58 3.92 -2.77
C MET A 129 16.90 4.15 -3.52
N ARG A 130 17.33 5.41 -3.75
CA ARG A 130 18.57 5.73 -4.50
C ARG A 130 19.80 5.88 -3.61
N ARG A 131 19.59 6.13 -2.31
CA ARG A 131 20.67 6.40 -1.34
C ARG A 131 20.56 5.46 -0.16
N ASP A 132 21.67 5.32 0.55
CA ASP A 132 21.67 4.65 1.84
C ASP A 132 20.64 5.33 2.75
N PRO A 133 19.58 4.61 3.19
CA PRO A 133 18.51 5.19 4.00
C PRO A 133 19.01 5.75 5.34
N LEU A 134 20.24 5.45 5.72
CA LEU A 134 20.85 5.84 6.99
C LEU A 134 21.81 7.04 6.83
N LYS A 135 22.08 7.48 5.60
CA LYS A 135 22.89 8.70 5.33
C LYS A 135 22.05 9.98 5.49
N ARG A 136 22.72 11.01 6.04
CA ARG A 136 22.18 12.32 6.44
C ARG A 136 21.49 13.12 5.32
N ASP A 137 21.80 12.82 4.06
CA ASP A 137 21.35 13.58 2.87
C ASP A 137 20.24 12.87 2.08
N ALA A 138 19.50 11.96 2.71
CA ALA A 138 18.32 11.38 2.07
C ALA A 138 17.21 12.44 2.01
N TYR A 139 16.92 12.90 0.80
CA TYR A 139 15.85 13.87 0.55
C TYR A 139 14.50 13.34 1.03
N GLU A 140 13.74 14.19 1.74
CA GLU A 140 12.36 13.93 2.15
C GLU A 140 11.52 15.17 1.84
N ALA A 141 10.35 14.96 1.26
CA ALA A 141 9.40 16.02 0.96
C ALA A 141 8.01 15.64 1.45
N TYR A 142 7.53 16.37 2.46
CA TYR A 142 6.17 16.28 2.97
C TYR A 142 5.30 17.30 2.24
N SER A 143 4.17 16.87 1.69
CA SER A 143 3.21 17.73 1.02
C SER A 143 1.82 17.53 1.63
N PRO A 144 1.56 18.13 2.81
CA PRO A 144 0.23 18.11 3.43
C PRO A 144 -0.72 18.99 2.62
N ASP A 145 -1.97 18.54 2.46
CA ASP A 145 -3.05 19.28 1.80
C ASP A 145 -2.79 19.78 0.36
N ASP A 146 -1.81 19.19 -0.31
CA ASP A 146 -1.51 19.44 -1.71
C ASP A 146 -2.17 18.37 -2.60
N ARG A 147 -3.45 18.60 -2.92
CA ARG A 147 -4.22 17.71 -3.79
C ARG A 147 -3.54 17.47 -5.13
N ALA A 148 -2.91 18.49 -5.71
CA ALA A 148 -2.28 18.37 -7.02
C ALA A 148 -1.07 17.42 -6.98
N LYS A 149 -0.23 17.50 -5.93
CA LYS A 149 0.86 16.55 -5.72
C LYS A 149 0.36 15.15 -5.39
N ALA A 150 -0.65 15.02 -4.54
CA ALA A 150 -1.24 13.74 -4.21
C ALA A 150 -1.79 13.03 -5.48
N LEU A 151 -2.53 13.74 -6.33
CA LEU A 151 -3.04 13.19 -7.60
C LEU A 151 -1.92 12.77 -8.56
N ARG A 152 -0.82 13.52 -8.65
CA ARG A 152 0.35 13.11 -9.43
C ARG A 152 1.02 11.86 -8.87
N ALA A 153 1.13 11.76 -7.55
CA ALA A 153 1.68 10.59 -6.87
C ALA A 153 0.79 9.35 -7.07
N ILE A 154 -0.54 9.49 -7.00
CA ILE A 154 -1.51 8.43 -7.34
C ILE A 154 -1.29 7.96 -8.78
N ALA A 155 -1.26 8.88 -9.74
CA ALA A 155 -1.05 8.52 -11.15
C ALA A 155 0.29 7.81 -11.39
N SER A 156 1.34 8.20 -10.64
CA SER A 156 2.63 7.51 -10.64
C SER A 156 2.51 6.09 -10.09
N PHE A 157 1.91 5.95 -8.91
CA PHE A 157 1.69 4.66 -8.28
C PHE A 157 0.89 3.71 -9.17
N GLU A 158 -0.21 4.15 -9.78
CA GLU A 158 -1.05 3.29 -10.64
C GLU A 158 -0.36 2.86 -11.94
N ARG A 159 0.62 3.63 -12.42
CA ARG A 159 1.49 3.17 -13.52
C ARG A 159 2.39 2.03 -13.07
N LEU A 160 3.00 2.15 -11.89
CA LEU A 160 3.87 1.13 -11.32
C LEU A 160 3.08 -0.13 -10.93
N TRP A 161 1.88 0.06 -10.39
CA TRP A 161 1.01 -1.03 -9.95
C TRP A 161 0.68 -2.01 -11.07
N ARG A 162 0.47 -1.49 -12.29
CA ARG A 162 0.15 -2.29 -13.47
C ARG A 162 1.29 -3.19 -13.95
N VAL A 163 2.53 -2.84 -13.62
CA VAL A 163 3.72 -3.60 -14.02
C VAL A 163 4.34 -4.39 -12.86
N ALA A 164 3.91 -4.14 -11.62
CA ALA A 164 4.28 -4.92 -10.45
C ALA A 164 3.49 -6.24 -10.40
N ALA A 165 4.13 -7.30 -9.92
CA ALA A 165 3.57 -8.64 -9.84
C ALA A 165 3.15 -8.98 -8.41
N PRO A 166 2.14 -9.83 -8.15
CA PRO A 166 1.91 -10.34 -6.81
C PRO A 166 3.16 -11.08 -6.27
N PRO A 167 3.36 -11.13 -4.94
CA PRO A 167 4.41 -11.98 -4.36
C PRO A 167 4.23 -13.43 -4.83
N ALA A 168 5.33 -14.10 -5.15
CA ALA A 168 5.29 -15.50 -5.59
C ALA A 168 4.94 -16.38 -4.39
N GLY A 169 3.73 -16.94 -4.38
CA GLY A 169 3.22 -17.82 -3.34
C GLY A 169 1.70 -17.85 -3.34
N ASP A 170 1.13 -18.98 -3.74
CA ASP A 170 -0.29 -19.31 -3.58
C ASP A 170 -0.63 -19.44 -2.08
N ALA A 171 -0.90 -18.33 -1.39
CA ALA A 171 -1.57 -18.31 -0.07
C ALA A 171 -1.84 -16.87 0.42
N VAL A 172 -2.58 -16.06 -0.34
CA VAL A 172 -3.44 -15.04 0.29
C VAL A 172 -4.86 -15.54 0.08
N GLY A 173 -5.46 -16.01 1.17
CA GLY A 173 -6.70 -16.77 1.18
C GLY A 173 -7.75 -16.20 0.22
N ALA A 174 -8.22 -17.08 -0.66
CA ALA A 174 -9.56 -16.98 -1.18
C ALA A 174 -10.50 -16.94 0.03
N GLY A 175 -10.93 -15.74 0.42
CA GLY A 175 -12.20 -15.59 1.09
C GLY A 175 -13.22 -16.21 0.16
N THR A 176 -13.67 -17.41 0.49
CA THR A 176 -14.83 -18.08 -0.10
C THR A 176 -16.08 -17.25 0.24
N GLY A 177 -16.22 -16.10 -0.43
CA GLY A 177 -17.51 -15.52 -0.72
C GLY A 177 -18.16 -16.42 -1.76
N ALA A 178 -18.86 -17.46 -1.28
CA ALA A 178 -19.78 -18.22 -2.10
C ALA A 178 -20.72 -17.23 -2.82
N PRO A 179 -20.99 -17.37 -4.13
CA PRO A 179 -22.07 -16.64 -4.74
C PRO A 179 -23.37 -17.12 -4.08
N CYS A 180 -24.03 -16.22 -3.35
CA CYS A 180 -25.44 -16.35 -3.02
C CYS A 180 -26.22 -16.32 -4.35
N ALA A 181 -26.27 -17.46 -5.03
CA ALA A 181 -27.26 -17.72 -6.05
C ALA A 181 -28.61 -17.78 -5.33
N GLY A 182 -29.31 -16.66 -5.31
CA GLY A 182 -30.70 -16.59 -4.92
C GLY A 182 -31.53 -17.43 -5.89
N SER A 183 -31.78 -18.68 -5.52
CA SER A 183 -32.87 -19.46 -6.10
C SER A 183 -34.18 -18.92 -5.52
N ILE A 184 -34.76 -17.94 -6.20
CA ILE A 184 -36.17 -17.61 -6.03
C ILE A 184 -36.94 -18.70 -6.78
N SER A 185 -37.50 -19.61 -6.00
CA SER A 185 -38.50 -20.58 -6.46
C SER A 185 -39.80 -19.82 -6.74
N GLU A 186 -40.15 -19.62 -8.01
CA GLU A 186 -41.51 -19.24 -8.39
C GLU A 186 -42.44 -20.47 -8.38
N PRO A 187 -43.63 -20.40 -7.75
CA PRO A 187 -44.60 -21.47 -7.80
C PRO A 187 -45.61 -21.30 -8.96
N HIS A 188 -45.82 -22.41 -9.66
CA HIS A 188 -47.10 -22.93 -10.15
C HIS A 188 -47.90 -22.24 -11.27
N SER A 189 -48.17 -23.08 -12.27
CA SER A 189 -49.47 -23.31 -12.92
C SER A 189 -49.73 -22.59 -14.25
N GLY A 190 -49.88 -23.38 -15.31
CA GLY A 190 -50.32 -22.91 -16.62
C GLY A 190 -50.27 -23.98 -17.71
N SER A 191 -51.37 -24.73 -17.82
CA SER A 191 -51.68 -25.84 -18.74
C SER A 191 -51.17 -25.75 -20.21
N PRO A 192 -51.01 -26.93 -20.88
CA PRO A 192 -50.58 -27.02 -22.26
C PRO A 192 -51.73 -26.73 -23.25
N ARG A 193 -51.40 -26.08 -24.38
CA ARG A 193 -52.25 -26.06 -25.59
C ARG A 193 -51.59 -26.81 -26.75
N PRO A 194 -52.38 -27.48 -27.61
CA PRO A 194 -51.87 -28.44 -28.58
C PRO A 194 -51.52 -27.86 -29.96
N ARG A 195 -50.55 -28.55 -30.59
CA ARG A 195 -50.25 -28.89 -32.00
C ARG A 195 -50.92 -28.19 -33.21
N ALA A 196 -50.09 -28.18 -34.27
CA ALA A 196 -50.32 -28.14 -35.73
C ALA A 196 -50.53 -26.73 -36.33
N SER A 197 -49.87 -26.32 -37.42
CA SER A 197 -49.59 -27.09 -38.65
C SER A 197 -48.28 -26.69 -39.36
N ALA A 198 -47.75 -27.65 -40.11
CA ALA A 198 -46.67 -27.50 -41.07
C ALA A 198 -47.14 -26.84 -42.39
N ARG A 199 -46.19 -26.23 -43.09
CA ARG A 199 -45.99 -26.41 -44.53
C ARG A 199 -44.56 -26.90 -44.73
#